data_AF-A0A1Z8VA15-F1
#
_entry.id   AF-A0A1Z8VA15-F1
#
_cell.length_a   1.000
_cell.length_b   1.000
_cell.length_c   1.000
_cell.angle_alpha   90.00
_cell.angle_beta   90.00
_cell.angle_gamma   90.00
#
_symmetry.space_group_name_H-M   'P 1'
#
loop_
_entity.id
_entity.type
_entity.pdbx_description
1 polymer ?
#
loop_
_entity_poly.entity_id
_entity_poly.type
_entity_poly.pdbx_seq_one_letter_code
_entity_poly.pdbx_strand_id
1 'polypeptide(L)'
;MHSEISNEGYKNGKREGLWESYYRNGQLHTKGQYRKGKREGEWEFYYRNGQLECKGYYKNGNQDGLFQFYYAKGQFDPHRSGTYKNGKKIGS
;
A
#
# COMPACT_ATOMS: atom_id res chain seq x y z
N MET A 1 20.47 -16.74 -6.52
CA MET A 1 19.38 -16.52 -5.55
C MET A 1 18.08 -16.74 -6.29
N HIS A 2 17.40 -17.85 -6.01
CA HIS A 2 16.09 -18.16 -6.57
C HIS A 2 15.05 -17.28 -5.87
N SER A 3 14.53 -16.27 -6.56
CA SER A 3 13.24 -15.70 -6.20
C SER A 3 12.21 -16.53 -6.97
N GLU A 4 11.62 -17.51 -6.30
CA GLU A 4 10.38 -18.13 -6.76
C GLU A 4 9.34 -17.00 -6.80
N ILE A 5 9.20 -16.37 -7.98
CA ILE A 5 8.06 -15.50 -8.26
C ILE A 5 6.88 -16.45 -8.28
N SER A 6 6.20 -16.59 -7.14
CA SER A 6 4.97 -17.37 -7.06
C SER A 6 4.06 -16.88 -8.18
N ASN A 7 3.60 -17.81 -9.01
CA ASN A 7 2.67 -17.57 -10.12
C ASN A 7 1.28 -17.09 -9.62
N GLU A 8 1.20 -16.64 -8.36
CA GLU A 8 0.05 -16.15 -7.63
C GLU A 8 -0.19 -14.66 -7.85
N GLY A 9 0.85 -13.90 -8.25
CA GLY A 9 0.77 -12.45 -8.42
C GLY A 9 -0.11 -11.97 -9.58
N TYR A 10 -0.44 -12.86 -10.53
CA TYR A 10 -1.26 -12.54 -11.70
C TYR A 10 -2.26 -13.66 -12.01
N LYS A 11 -3.56 -13.32 -12.03
CA LYS A 11 -4.65 -14.19 -12.48
C LYS A 11 -5.36 -13.57 -13.67
N ASN A 12 -5.42 -14.28 -14.80
CA ASN A 12 -6.02 -13.82 -16.06
C ASN A 12 -5.47 -12.45 -16.53
N GLY A 13 -4.15 -12.26 -16.43
CA GLY A 13 -3.49 -11.00 -16.82
C GLY A 13 -3.72 -9.83 -15.86
N LYS A 14 -4.39 -10.04 -14.72
CA LYS A 14 -4.62 -9.02 -13.69
C LYS A 14 -3.88 -9.39 -12.42
N ARG A 15 -3.39 -8.38 -11.68
CA ARG A 15 -2.75 -8.61 -10.38
C ARG A 15 -3.72 -9.27 -9.41
N GLU A 16 -3.27 -10.29 -8.71
CA GLU A 16 -4.03 -11.05 -7.71
C GLU A 16 -3.07 -11.42 -6.56
N GLY A 17 -3.58 -11.54 -5.34
CA GLY A 17 -2.79 -11.97 -4.18
C GLY A 17 -1.87 -10.92 -3.59
N LEU A 18 -0.92 -11.38 -2.76
CA LEU A 18 0.08 -10.55 -2.10
C LEU A 18 1.00 -9.91 -3.15
N TRP A 19 1.34 -8.65 -2.92
CA TRP A 19 2.19 -7.89 -3.81
C TRP A 19 3.16 -7.04 -3.03
N GLU A 20 4.42 -7.10 -3.44
CA GLU A 20 5.48 -6.26 -2.94
C GLU A 20 6.17 -5.57 -4.11
N SER A 21 6.52 -4.30 -3.92
CA SER A 21 7.39 -3.60 -4.86
C SER A 21 8.54 -2.98 -4.10
N TYR A 22 9.68 -2.88 -4.78
CA TYR A 22 10.94 -2.46 -4.19
C TYR A 22 11.49 -1.28 -4.99
N TYR A 23 12.15 -0.36 -4.30
CA TYR A 23 12.94 0.68 -4.93
C TYR A 23 14.20 0.08 -5.56
N ARG A 24 14.85 0.85 -6.45
CA ARG A 24 16.12 0.44 -7.10
C ARG A 24 17.24 0.13 -6.10
N ASN A 25 17.18 0.69 -4.90
CA ASN A 25 18.13 0.43 -3.81
C ASN A 25 17.82 -0.87 -3.04
N GLY A 26 16.81 -1.65 -3.45
CA GLY A 26 16.40 -2.89 -2.80
C GLY A 26 15.50 -2.72 -1.58
N GLN A 27 15.20 -1.49 -1.17
CA GLN A 27 14.28 -1.26 -0.05
C GLN A 27 12.83 -1.45 -0.49
N LEU A 28 12.00 -1.97 0.42
CA LEU A 28 10.57 -2.11 0.20
C LEU A 28 9.96 -0.74 -0.09
N HIS A 29 9.18 -0.66 -1.15
CA HIS A 29 8.48 0.56 -1.57
C HIS A 29 6.99 0.46 -1.23
N THR A 30 6.37 -0.69 -1.53
CA THR A 30 4.95 -0.93 -1.21
C THR A 30 4.73 -2.39 -0.90
N LYS A 31 3.81 -2.70 0.01
CA LYS A 31 3.25 -4.04 0.15
C LYS A 31 1.75 -3.99 0.37
N GLY A 32 1.05 -5.01 -0.07
CA GLY A 32 -0.40 -5.15 0.12
C GLY A 32 -0.96 -6.27 -0.73
N GLN A 33 -2.28 -6.25 -0.98
CA GLN A 33 -2.93 -7.26 -1.79
C GLN A 33 -3.65 -6.66 -3.00
N TYR A 34 -3.59 -7.36 -4.12
CA TYR A 34 -4.43 -7.10 -5.28
C TYR A 34 -5.53 -8.16 -5.39
N ARG A 35 -6.70 -7.72 -5.82
CA ARG A 35 -7.82 -8.58 -6.20
C ARG A 35 -8.41 -8.08 -7.51
N LYS A 36 -8.44 -8.93 -8.53
CA LYS A 36 -8.90 -8.59 -9.89
C LYS A 36 -8.23 -7.33 -10.45
N GLY A 37 -6.95 -7.14 -10.17
CA GLY A 37 -6.14 -6.00 -10.62
C GLY A 37 -6.32 -4.71 -9.81
N LYS A 38 -7.09 -4.72 -8.72
CA LYS A 38 -7.34 -3.56 -7.86
C LYS A 38 -6.76 -3.79 -6.47
N ARG A 39 -6.28 -2.73 -5.82
CA ARG A 39 -5.82 -2.79 -4.42
C ARG A 39 -7.00 -3.19 -3.53
N GLU A 40 -6.77 -4.17 -2.67
CA GLU A 40 -7.73 -4.69 -1.71
C GLU A 40 -6.98 -4.94 -0.39
N GLY A 41 -7.65 -4.73 0.74
CA GLY A 41 -7.05 -5.02 2.04
C GLY A 41 -6.12 -3.92 2.54
N GLU A 42 -5.29 -4.27 3.51
CA GLU A 42 -4.27 -3.39 4.06
C GLU A 42 -3.13 -3.18 3.05
N TRP A 43 -2.71 -1.93 2.94
CA TRP A 43 -1.58 -1.50 2.13
C TRP A 43 -0.65 -0.64 2.94
N GLU A 44 0.64 -0.86 2.74
CA GLU A 44 1.72 -0.08 3.33
C GLU A 44 2.63 0.45 2.22
N PHE A 45 3.03 1.71 2.37
CA PHE A 45 3.95 2.43 1.50
C PHE A 45 5.11 2.92 2.35
N TYR A 46 6.31 2.89 1.78
CA TYR A 46 7.53 3.24 2.48
C TYR A 46 8.32 4.24 1.65
N TYR A 47 9.02 5.14 2.32
CA TYR A 47 10.00 6.02 1.71
C TYR A 47 11.26 5.25 1.31
N ARG A 48 12.09 5.86 0.45
CA ARG A 48 13.40 5.30 0.02
C ARG A 48 14.44 5.11 1.14
N ASN A 49 14.12 5.50 2.37
CA ASN A 49 14.93 5.25 3.56
C ASN A 49 14.38 4.10 4.43
N GLY A 50 13.31 3.43 3.97
CA GLY A 50 12.68 2.30 4.65
C GLY A 50 11.66 2.71 5.71
N GLN A 51 11.49 4.01 5.99
CA GLN A 51 10.47 4.49 6.91
C GLN A 51 9.09 4.35 6.29
N LEU A 52 8.10 3.98 7.10
CA LEU A 52 6.71 3.92 6.67
C LEU A 52 6.26 5.32 6.23
N GLU A 53 5.76 5.45 5.01
CA GLU A 53 5.18 6.67 4.46
C GLU A 53 3.70 6.75 4.79
N CYS A 54 2.96 5.68 4.49
CA CYS A 54 1.57 5.58 4.89
C CYS A 54 1.10 4.14 4.94
N LYS A 55 0.06 3.92 5.73
CA LYS A 55 -0.69 2.67 5.75
C LYS A 55 -2.18 2.92 5.83
N GLY A 56 -2.95 2.02 5.26
CA GLY A 56 -4.40 2.09 5.30
C GLY A 56 -5.05 1.00 4.50
N TYR A 57 -6.37 1.03 4.45
CA TYR A 57 -7.16 -0.03 3.83
C TYR A 57 -7.72 0.41 2.47
N TYR A 58 -7.59 -0.46 1.48
CA TYR A 58 -8.16 -0.27 0.15
C TYR A 58 -9.30 -1.24 -0.09
N LYS A 59 -10.34 -0.76 -0.75
CA LYS A 59 -11.47 -1.58 -1.21
C LYS A 59 -11.77 -1.24 -2.66
N ASN A 60 -11.73 -2.26 -3.53
CA ASN A 60 -11.93 -2.09 -4.96
C ASN A 60 -11.05 -1.00 -5.59
N GLY A 61 -9.82 -0.84 -5.10
CA GLY A 61 -8.84 0.13 -5.60
C GLY A 61 -8.95 1.53 -4.99
N ASN A 62 -9.96 1.82 -4.17
CA ASN A 62 -10.12 3.11 -3.50
C ASN A 62 -9.73 3.02 -2.03
N GLN A 63 -9.25 4.12 -1.47
CA GLN A 63 -9.03 4.24 -0.02
C GLN A 63 -10.37 4.14 0.71
N ASP A 64 -10.48 3.20 1.65
CA ASP A 64 -11.70 2.90 2.41
C ASP A 64 -11.32 2.50 3.84
N GLY A 65 -11.43 3.43 4.78
CA GLY A 65 -11.04 3.25 6.18
C GLY A 65 -9.99 4.27 6.64
N LEU A 66 -9.38 3.99 7.78
CA LEU A 66 -8.35 4.85 8.38
C LEU A 66 -7.07 4.79 7.56
N PHE A 67 -6.56 5.95 7.15
CA PHE A 67 -5.20 6.10 6.64
C PHE A 67 -4.36 6.86 7.64
N GLN A 68 -3.18 6.31 7.89
CA GLN A 68 -2.14 6.93 8.70
C GLN A 68 -0.98 7.29 7.79
N PHE A 69 -0.60 8.56 7.80
CA PHE A 69 0.54 9.09 7.08
C PHE A 69 1.63 9.47 8.08
N TYR A 70 2.87 9.37 7.61
CA TYR A 70 4.05 9.69 8.37
C TYR A 70 5.02 10.49 7.48
N TYR A 71 5.80 11.38 8.09
CA TYR A 71 6.90 12.06 7.42
C TYR A 71 8.07 11.10 7.19
N ALA A 72 8.99 11.46 6.29
CA ALA A 72 10.20 10.66 6.02
C ALA A 72 11.08 10.40 7.27
N LYS A 73 10.89 11.17 8.35
CA LYS A 73 11.53 10.96 9.65
C LYS A 73 10.79 9.95 10.56
N GLY A 74 9.73 9.31 10.07
CA GLY A 74 8.88 8.37 10.84
C GLY A 74 7.86 9.04 11.76
N GLN A 75 7.78 10.38 11.77
CA GLN A 75 6.86 11.13 12.61
C GLN A 75 5.44 11.06 12.04
N PHE A 76 4.44 10.81 12.88
CA PHE A 76 3.04 10.79 12.48
C PHE A 76 2.59 12.16 11.94
N ASP A 77 1.91 12.15 10.79
CA ASP A 77 1.33 13.34 10.16
C ASP A 77 -0.21 13.33 10.39
N PRO A 78 -0.71 14.03 11.42
CA PRO A 78 -2.16 14.09 11.69
C PRO A 78 -2.94 14.85 10.62
N HIS A 79 -2.31 15.75 9.87
CA HIS A 79 -3.01 16.57 8.88
C HIS A 79 -3.40 15.75 7.65
N ARG A 80 -2.51 14.85 7.21
CA ARG A 80 -2.78 13.91 6.11
C ARG A 80 -3.57 12.68 6.58
N SER A 81 -3.35 12.26 7.82
CA SER A 81 -4.07 11.13 8.41
C SER A 81 -5.56 11.43 8.59
N GLY A 82 -6.37 10.39 8.53
CA GLY A 82 -7.81 10.47 8.72
C GLY A 82 -8.54 9.30 8.07
N THR A 83 -9.86 9.28 8.22
CA THR A 83 -10.69 8.27 7.59
C THR A 83 -10.98 8.68 6.16
N TYR A 84 -10.86 7.75 5.21
CA TYR A 84 -11.16 7.96 3.81
C TYR A 84 -12.29 7.03 3.40
N LYS A 85 -13.17 7.50 2.51
CA LYS A 85 -14.19 6.67 1.88
C LYS A 85 -14.23 6.99 0.40
N ASN A 86 -14.08 5.96 -0.43
CA ASN A 86 -13.96 6.09 -1.88
C ASN A 86 -12.88 7.12 -2.30
N GLY A 87 -11.75 7.16 -1.59
CA GLY A 87 -10.66 8.11 -1.89
C GLY A 87 -10.85 9.53 -1.36
N LYS A 88 -11.99 9.85 -0.72
CA LYS A 88 -12.23 11.17 -0.11
C LYS A 88 -12.07 11.11 1.39
N LYS A 89 -11.31 12.04 1.98
CA LYS A 89 -11.20 12.19 3.42
C LYS A 89 -12.59 12.54 3.99
N ILE A 90 -13.07 11.72 4.92
CA ILE A 90 -14.31 11.93 5.67
C ILE A 90 -13.93 12.27 7.12
N GLY A 91 -14.07 13.54 7.47
CA GLY A 91 -13.78 14.05 8.81
C GLY A 91 -12.59 15.02 8.87
N SER A 92 -12.90 16.20 9.40
CA SER A 92 -12.02 17.18 10.02
C SER A 92 -12.69 17.58 11.33
#